data_AF-A0A1N6ICJ8-F1
#
_entry.id   AF-A0A1N6ICJ8-F1
#
_cell.length_a   1.000
_cell.length_b   1.000
_cell.length_c   1.000
_cell.angle_alpha   90.00
_cell.angle_beta   90.00
_cell.angle_gamma   90.00
#
_symmetry.space_group_name_H-M   'P 1'
#
loop_
_entity.id
_entity.type
_entity.pdbx_description
1 polymer ?
#
loop_
_entity_poly.entity_id
_entity_poly.type
_entity_poly.pdbx_seq_one_letter_code
_entity_poly.pdbx_strand_id
1 'polypeptide(L)'
;MAESIQHFQFTTENQMVKQKKQLQNNPSQDLITAYLTIDIQKSPKGVEELLQKIKAVRSGQIPSWERIGNAYCLRLFPNHIEIEEDYAEDTGSVIKIPITDFESAVTSWQEVINR
;
A
#
# COMPACT_ATOMS: atom_id res chain seq x y z
N MET A 1 -40.00 -24.98 -21.54
CA MET A 1 -39.11 -25.23 -20.38
C MET A 1 -37.65 -25.00 -20.80
N ALA A 2 -37.26 -23.76 -21.13
CA ALA A 2 -35.89 -23.47 -21.58
C ALA A 2 -35.33 -22.11 -21.11
N GLU A 3 -36.06 -21.33 -20.32
CA GLU A 3 -35.65 -19.96 -19.95
C GLU A 3 -35.03 -19.84 -18.54
N SER A 4 -35.08 -20.90 -17.73
CA SER A 4 -34.61 -20.83 -16.33
C SER A 4 -33.16 -21.26 -16.12
N ILE A 5 -32.47 -21.79 -17.14
CA ILE A 5 -31.08 -22.28 -17.00
C ILE A 5 -30.06 -21.19 -17.38
N GLN A 6 -30.41 -20.25 -18.27
CA GLN A 6 -29.49 -19.17 -18.66
C GLN A 6 -29.26 -18.14 -17.55
N HIS A 7 -30.25 -17.89 -16.67
CA HIS A 7 -30.08 -16.86 -15.63
C HIS A 7 -29.11 -17.27 -14.51
N PHE A 8 -28.91 -18.58 -14.28
CA PHE A 8 -28.04 -19.05 -13.19
C PHE A 8 -26.56 -19.05 -13.58
N GLN A 9 -26.21 -19.24 -14.86
CA GLN A 9 -24.80 -19.27 -15.28
C GLN A 9 -24.17 -17.87 -15.43
N PHE A 10 -24.94 -16.86 -15.86
CA PHE A 10 -24.45 -15.49 -16.00
C PHE A 10 -24.10 -14.81 -14.66
N THR A 11 -24.70 -15.27 -13.56
CA THR A 11 -24.47 -14.67 -12.24
C THR A 11 -23.14 -15.13 -11.63
N THR A 12 -22.73 -16.37 -11.90
CA THR A 12 -21.51 -16.95 -11.33
C THR A 12 -20.24 -16.45 -12.04
N GLU A 13 -20.26 -16.33 -13.38
CA GLU A 13 -19.10 -15.80 -14.12
C GLU A 13 -18.86 -14.31 -13.80
N ASN A 14 -19.90 -13.49 -13.72
CA ASN A 14 -19.74 -12.07 -13.35
C ASN A 14 -19.24 -11.87 -11.91
N GLN A 15 -19.51 -12.80 -10.99
CA GLN A 15 -18.94 -12.77 -9.64
C GLN A 15 -17.46 -13.20 -9.62
N MET A 16 -17.07 -14.19 -10.43
CA MET A 16 -15.66 -14.58 -10.56
C MET A 16 -14.81 -13.54 -11.30
N VAL A 17 -15.38 -12.82 -12.28
CA VAL A 17 -14.67 -11.75 -13.01
C VAL A 17 -14.49 -10.52 -12.10
N LYS A 18 -15.45 -10.22 -11.21
CA LYS A 18 -15.28 -9.17 -10.19
C LYS A 18 -14.21 -9.49 -9.16
N GLN A 19 -13.98 -10.77 -8.84
CA GLN A 19 -12.87 -11.19 -7.96
C GLN A 19 -11.50 -11.23 -8.68
N LYS A 20 -11.46 -11.50 -9.98
CA LYS A 20 -10.22 -11.52 -10.77
C LYS A 20 -9.76 -10.13 -11.27
N LYS A 21 -10.57 -9.09 -11.08
CA LYS A 21 -10.30 -7.70 -11.50
C LYS A 21 -9.70 -6.84 -10.38
N GLN A 22 -8.75 -7.38 -9.62
CA GLN A 22 -7.94 -6.65 -8.63
C GLN A 22 -6.44 -6.80 -8.90
N LEU A 23 -6.07 -7.37 -10.06
CA LEU A 23 -4.70 -7.58 -10.53
C LEU A 23 -4.31 -6.60 -11.65
N GLN A 24 -5.10 -5.55 -11.87
CA GLN A 24 -4.82 -4.52 -12.86
C GLN A 24 -4.30 -3.27 -12.15
N ASN A 25 -2.97 -3.09 -12.20
CA ASN A 25 -2.20 -1.88 -11.87
C ASN A 25 -2.78 -1.04 -10.74
N ASN A 26 -2.48 -1.39 -9.50
CA ASN A 26 -2.74 -0.50 -8.37
C ASN A 26 -1.48 0.32 -8.09
N PRO A 27 -1.35 1.54 -8.66
CA PRO A 27 -0.13 2.33 -8.57
C PRO A 27 0.27 2.60 -7.11
N SER A 28 -0.69 2.63 -6.18
CA SER A 28 -0.42 2.73 -4.75
C SER A 28 0.31 1.50 -4.20
N GLN A 29 -0.11 0.29 -4.59
CA GLN A 29 0.53 -0.95 -4.13
C GLN A 29 1.91 -1.15 -4.77
N ASP A 30 2.05 -0.76 -6.04
CA ASP A 30 3.34 -0.78 -6.73
C ASP A 30 4.33 0.17 -6.06
N LEU A 31 3.88 1.37 -5.68
CA LEU A 31 4.70 2.37 -5.01
C LEU A 31 5.09 1.96 -3.58
N ILE A 32 4.16 1.36 -2.83
CA ILE A 32 4.49 0.77 -1.52
C ILE A 32 5.54 -0.33 -1.68
N THR A 33 5.35 -1.21 -2.67
CA THR A 33 6.29 -2.31 -2.93
C THR A 33 7.67 -1.79 -3.31
N ALA A 34 7.74 -0.76 -4.16
CA ALA A 34 8.99 -0.10 -4.54
C ALA A 34 9.71 0.49 -3.33
N TYR A 35 8.99 1.27 -2.50
CA TYR A 35 9.53 1.86 -1.27
C TYR A 35 10.08 0.80 -0.29
N LEU A 36 9.30 -0.24 -0.02
CA LEU A 36 9.71 -1.31 0.89
C LEU A 36 10.91 -2.09 0.34
N THR A 37 10.97 -2.29 -0.98
CA THR A 37 12.06 -3.04 -1.61
C THR A 37 13.35 -2.24 -1.69
N ILE A 38 13.29 -0.93 -1.97
CA ILE A 38 14.46 -0.10 -2.27
C ILE A 38 14.99 0.62 -1.01
N ASP A 39 14.10 1.19 -0.21
CA ASP A 39 14.46 2.04 0.94
C ASP A 39 14.52 1.26 2.25
N ILE A 40 13.59 0.32 2.46
CA ILE A 40 13.53 -0.48 3.69
C ILE A 40 14.33 -1.78 3.56
N GLN A 41 14.28 -2.41 2.39
CA GLN A 41 14.94 -3.69 2.09
C GLN A 41 14.64 -4.72 3.19
N LYS A 42 15.64 -5.51 3.60
CA LYS A 42 15.53 -6.49 4.69
C LYS A 42 15.84 -5.92 6.07
N SER A 43 15.71 -4.61 6.31
CA SER A 43 16.06 -3.99 7.58
C SER A 43 14.98 -4.19 8.65
N PRO A 44 15.18 -5.02 9.70
CA PRO A 44 14.18 -5.21 10.73
C PRO A 44 13.93 -3.93 11.52
N LYS A 45 15.00 -3.16 11.76
CA LYS A 45 14.94 -1.85 12.42
C LYS A 45 14.13 -0.84 11.60
N GLY A 46 14.27 -0.85 10.27
CA GLY A 46 13.50 0.02 9.39
C GLY A 46 12.00 -0.29 9.42
N VAL A 47 11.65 -1.58 9.40
CA VAL A 47 10.26 -2.04 9.52
C VAL A 47 9.66 -1.70 10.89
N GLU A 48 10.39 -1.94 11.98
CA GLU A 48 9.94 -1.61 13.32
C GLU A 48 9.67 -0.11 13.49
N GLU A 49 10.58 0.73 12.99
CA GLU A 49 10.40 2.18 13.00
C GLU A 49 9.13 2.60 12.25
N LEU A 50 8.88 2.05 11.06
CA LEU A 50 7.66 2.36 10.31
C LEU A 50 6.40 2.02 11.11
N LEU A 51 6.32 0.82 11.68
CA LEU A 51 5.16 0.41 12.49
C LEU A 51 4.96 1.30 13.72
N GLN A 52 6.05 1.66 14.40
CA GLN A 52 5.99 2.59 15.53
C GLN A 52 5.48 3.97 15.12
N LYS A 53 5.97 4.53 14.00
CA LYS A 53 5.57 5.86 13.52
C LYS A 53 4.16 5.88 12.97
N ILE A 54 3.73 4.85 12.25
CA ILE A 54 2.34 4.65 11.83
C ILE A 54 1.42 4.69 13.05
N LYS A 55 1.73 3.94 14.11
CA LYS A 55 0.94 3.94 15.33
C LYS A 55 0.90 5.31 16.01
N ALA A 56 2.04 5.99 16.10
CA ALA A 56 2.12 7.32 16.71
C ALA A 56 1.30 8.36 15.95
N VAL A 57 1.36 8.36 14.61
CA VAL A 57 0.57 9.27 13.75
C VAL A 57 -0.93 8.95 13.83
N ARG A 58 -1.32 7.68 13.71
CA ARG A 58 -2.74 7.27 13.76
C ARG A 58 -3.41 7.52 15.10
N SER A 59 -2.66 7.38 16.20
CA SER A 59 -3.17 7.67 17.55
C SER A 59 -3.17 9.15 17.90
N GLY A 60 -2.68 10.01 17.00
CA GLY A 60 -2.58 11.45 17.23
C GLY A 60 -1.48 11.85 18.22
N GLN A 61 -0.55 10.95 18.55
CA GLN A 61 0.62 11.28 19.38
C GLN A 61 1.54 12.27 18.66
N ILE A 62 1.63 12.15 17.33
CA ILE A 62 2.32 13.13 16.47
C ILE A 62 1.42 13.45 15.27
N PRO A 63 1.47 14.68 14.74
CA PRO A 63 0.58 15.11 13.65
C PRO A 63 0.97 14.51 12.30
N SER A 64 2.25 14.31 12.07
CA SER A 64 2.82 13.74 10.86
C SER A 64 4.25 13.26 11.13
N TRP A 65 4.79 12.46 10.22
CA TRP A 65 6.19 12.05 10.24
C TRP A 65 6.71 11.92 8.81
N GLU A 66 7.96 12.26 8.59
CA GLU A 66 8.62 12.17 7.28
C GLU A 66 9.92 11.37 7.40
N ARG A 67 10.21 10.61 6.35
CA ARG A 67 11.47 9.91 6.17
C ARG A 67 11.93 10.01 4.73
N ILE A 68 13.10 10.60 4.56
CA ILE A 68 13.86 10.55 3.31
C ILE A 68 14.57 9.21 3.25
N GLY A 69 14.23 8.40 2.25
CA GLY A 69 14.87 7.12 1.97
C GLY A 69 16.06 7.26 1.03
N ASN A 70 16.42 6.16 0.37
CA ASN A 70 17.46 6.11 -0.65
C ASN A 70 16.97 6.59 -2.02
N ALA A 71 15.69 6.33 -2.34
CA ALA A 71 15.09 6.68 -3.63
C ALA A 71 13.76 7.43 -3.47
N TYR A 72 13.09 7.22 -2.34
CA TYR A 72 11.76 7.75 -2.11
C TYR A 72 11.67 8.48 -0.78
N CYS A 73 10.90 9.56 -0.74
CA CYS A 73 10.48 10.25 0.46
C CYS A 73 9.10 9.76 0.90
N LEU A 74 8.97 9.31 2.15
CA LEU A 74 7.72 8.88 2.76
C LEU A 74 7.22 9.94 3.74
N ARG A 75 5.96 10.37 3.60
CA ARG A 75 5.24 11.17 4.58
C ARG A 75 4.04 10.40 5.13
N LEU A 76 3.89 10.42 6.44
CA LEU A 76 2.77 9.82 7.17
C LEU A 76 1.85 10.92 7.69
N PHE A 77 0.56 10.78 7.44
CA PHE A 77 -0.53 11.58 8.01
C PHE A 77 -1.54 10.65 8.71
N PRO A 78 -2.44 11.18 9.56
CA PRO A 78 -3.36 10.35 10.35
C PRO A 78 -4.22 9.36 9.53
N ASN A 79 -4.54 9.73 8.29
CA ASN A 79 -5.49 8.97 7.46
C ASN A 79 -4.82 8.38 6.20
N HIS A 80 -3.69 8.94 5.77
CA HIS A 80 -3.04 8.59 4.52
C HIS A 80 -1.52 8.72 4.60
N ILE A 81 -0.84 8.16 3.61
CA ILE A 81 0.58 8.35 3.38
C ILE A 81 0.78 8.95 1.99
N GLU A 82 1.95 9.54 1.80
CA GLU A 82 2.43 10.05 0.53
C GLU A 82 3.83 9.48 0.31
N ILE A 83 4.09 8.94 -0.89
CA ILE A 83 5.41 8.47 -1.29
C ILE A 83 5.78 9.25 -2.54
N GLU A 84 6.91 9.95 -2.50
CA GLU A 84 7.42 10.77 -3.59
C GLU A 84 8.80 10.24 -4.03
N GLU A 85 9.11 10.29 -5.31
CA GLU A 85 10.46 10.02 -5.82
C GLU A 85 11.34 11.24 -5.53
N ASP A 86 12.48 11.04 -4.85
CA ASP A 86 13.35 12.13 -4.39
C ASP A 86 14.03 12.90 -5.56
N TYR A 87 14.01 12.32 -6.77
CA TYR A 87 14.69 12.84 -7.96
C TYR A 87 13.75 13.39 -9.04
N ALA A 88 12.44 13.48 -8.80
CA ALA A 88 11.51 13.99 -9.81
C ALA A 88 11.55 15.53 -9.87
N GLU A 89 12.08 16.10 -10.95
CA GLU A 89 12.07 17.56 -11.21
C GLU A 89 10.65 18.12 -11.40
N ASP A 90 9.69 17.25 -11.72
CA ASP A 90 8.27 17.57 -11.75
C ASP A 90 7.62 16.98 -10.50
N THR A 91 6.86 17.80 -9.76
CA THR A 91 6.06 17.32 -8.63
C THR A 91 4.94 16.46 -9.19
N GLY A 92 5.26 15.19 -9.49
CA GLY A 92 4.31 14.20 -9.93
C GLY A 92 3.08 14.20 -9.01
N SER A 93 1.93 13.84 -9.55
CA SER A 93 0.69 13.81 -8.76
C SER A 93 0.88 12.97 -7.51
N VAL A 94 0.94 13.62 -6.35
CA VAL A 94 1.16 12.97 -5.05
C VAL A 94 0.01 12.00 -4.80
N ILE A 95 0.30 10.70 -4.86
CA ILE A 95 -0.69 9.66 -4.62
C ILE A 95 -0.88 9.54 -3.11
N LYS A 96 -2.10 9.85 -2.65
CA LYS A 96 -2.50 9.63 -1.26
C LYS A 96 -2.97 8.21 -1.08
N ILE A 97 -2.23 7.43 -0.32
CA ILE A 97 -2.52 6.01 -0.07
C ILE A 97 -3.09 5.88 1.35
N PRO A 98 -4.19 5.14 1.58
CA PRO A 98 -4.71 4.94 2.93
C PRO A 98 -3.63 4.39 3.86
N ILE A 99 -3.50 4.97 5.06
CA ILE A 99 -2.46 4.54 6.01
C ILE A 99 -2.64 3.09 6.46
N THR A 100 -3.87 2.59 6.43
CA THR A 100 -4.21 1.18 6.72
C THR A 100 -3.67 0.21 5.68
N ASP A 101 -3.66 0.62 4.41
CA ASP A 101 -3.14 -0.21 3.31
C ASP A 101 -1.62 -0.30 3.42
N PHE A 102 -0.97 0.83 3.74
CA PHE A 102 0.46 0.86 4.00
C PHE A 102 0.84 0.05 5.24
N GLU A 103 0.13 0.20 6.35
CA GLU A 103 0.36 -0.59 7.57
C GLU A 103 0.28 -2.10 7.30
N SER A 104 -0.76 -2.52 6.57
CA SER A 104 -0.95 -3.93 6.19
C SER A 104 0.22 -4.46 5.34
N ALA A 105 0.72 -3.64 4.41
CA ALA A 105 1.88 -3.99 3.59
C ALA A 105 3.17 -4.06 4.42
N VAL A 106 3.41 -3.11 5.33
CA VAL A 106 4.59 -3.12 6.23
C VAL A 106 4.56 -4.34 7.15
N THR A 107 3.40 -4.70 7.71
CA THR A 107 3.23 -5.92 8.51
C THR A 107 3.52 -7.17 7.69
N SER A 108 2.97 -7.27 6.48
CA SER A 108 3.24 -8.40 5.58
C SER A 108 4.73 -8.50 5.22
N TRP A 109 5.38 -7.36 5.01
CA TRP A 109 6.82 -7.30 4.75
C TRP A 109 7.64 -7.77 5.95
N GLN A 110 7.23 -7.40 7.18
CA GLN A 110 7.85 -7.89 8.42
C GLN A 110 7.86 -9.41 8.49
N GLU A 111 6.75 -10.06 8.12
CA GLU A 111 6.66 -11.52 8.08
C GLU A 111 7.60 -12.14 7.04
N VAL A 112 7.76 -11.50 5.88
CA VAL A 112 8.65 -11.98 4.82
C VAL A 112 10.12 -11.90 5.24
N ILE A 113 10.55 -10.81 5.89
CA ILE A 113 11.95 -10.65 6.30
C ILE A 113 12.34 -11.50 7.51
N ASN A 114 11.35 -11.93 8.31
CA ASN A 114 11.55 -12.76 9.49
C ASN A 114 11.50 -14.27 9.20
N ARG A 115 11.24 -14.68 7.94
CA ARG A 115 11.30 -16.07 7.48
C ARG A 115 12.71 -16.43 7.02
#